data_AF-A0AAJ7S3D6-F1
#
_entry.id   AF-A0AAJ7S3D6-F1
#
_cell.length_a   1.000
_cell.length_b   1.000
_cell.length_c   1.000
_cell.angle_alpha   90.00
_cell.angle_beta   90.00
_cell.angle_gamma   90.00
#
_symmetry.space_group_name_H-M   'P 1'
#
loop_
_entity.id
_entity.type
_entity.pdbx_description
1 polymer ?
#
loop_
_entity_poly.entity_id
_entity_poly.type
_entity_poly.pdbx_seq_one_letter_code
_entity_poly.pdbx_strand_id
1 'polypeptide(L)' 'MSGGMPELGSKISLISKADIRYEGRLFTVDPQECTIALANVRSFGTEDRETQLPVVYKNLIIV' A
#
# COMPACT_ATOMS: atom_id res chain seq x y z
N MET A 1 -11.75 -23.27 3.88
CA MET A 1 -11.37 -22.28 2.86
C MET A 1 -11.79 -20.91 3.37
N SER A 2 -10.93 -20.23 4.11
CA SER A 2 -11.22 -18.89 4.65
C SER A 2 -10.83 -17.84 3.61
N GLY A 3 -11.73 -17.60 2.66
CA GLY A 3 -11.64 -16.45 1.77
C GLY A 3 -12.35 -15.26 2.39
N GLY A 4 -11.68 -14.12 2.54
CA GLY A 4 -12.42 -12.86 2.68
C GLY A 4 -11.65 -11.68 3.28
N MET A 5 -10.73 -11.89 4.22
CA MET A 5 -10.05 -10.77 4.89
C MET A 5 -8.55 -11.02 5.00
N PRO A 6 -7.70 -10.05 4.58
CA PRO A 6 -6.27 -10.16 4.80
C PRO A 6 -5.99 -10.23 6.30
N GLU A 7 -5.19 -11.20 6.72
CA GLU A 7 -4.85 -11.37 8.13
C GLU A 7 -4.00 -10.17 8.60
N LEU A 8 -4.34 -9.63 9.77
CA LEU A 8 -3.56 -8.56 10.42
C LEU A 8 -2.09 -8.97 10.53
N GLY A 9 -1.18 -8.07 10.14
CA GLY A 9 0.25 -8.33 10.07
C GLY A 9 0.74 -8.97 8.77
N SER A 10 -0.16 -9.37 7.86
CA SER A 10 0.21 -9.86 6.53
C SER A 10 0.88 -8.76 5.71
N LYS A 11 1.85 -9.17 4.89
CA LYS A 11 2.52 -8.30 3.94
C LYS A 11 1.56 -8.01 2.78
N ILE A 12 1.18 -6.75 2.62
CA ILE A 12 0.32 -6.27 1.54
C ILE A 12 1.17 -5.46 0.57
N SER A 13 0.97 -5.72 -0.72
CA SER A 13 1.48 -4.90 -1.81
C SER A 13 0.30 -4.24 -2.50
N LEU A 14 0.34 -2.93 -2.69
CA LEU A 14 -0.68 -2.19 -3.41
C LEU A 14 -0.04 -1.22 -4.39
N ILE A 15 -0.70 -1.00 -5.52
CA ILE A 15 -0.27 -0.05 -6.52
C ILE A 15 -1.30 1.07 -6.53
N SER A 16 -0.84 2.31 -6.30
CA SER A 16 -1.74 3.46 -6.35
C SER A 16 -2.08 3.80 -7.80
N LYS A 17 -3.12 4.62 -7.99
CA LYS A 17 -3.56 5.12 -9.30
C LYS A 17 -2.48 5.92 -10.05
N ALA A 18 -1.42 6.34 -9.36
CA ALA A 18 -0.25 6.99 -9.94
C ALA A 18 0.84 6.00 -10.43
N ASP A 19 0.54 4.69 -10.49
CA ASP A 19 1.47 3.61 -10.84
C ASP A 19 2.67 3.48 -9.89
N ILE A 20 2.45 3.87 -8.62
CA ILE A 20 3.44 3.76 -7.56
C ILE A 20 3.15 2.50 -6.77
N ARG A 21 4.16 1.63 -6.65
CA ARG A 21 4.07 0.43 -5.81
C ARG A 21 4.37 0.77 -4.36
N TYR A 22 3.48 0.38 -3.47
CA TYR A 22 3.63 0.46 -2.01
C TYR A 22 3.59 -0.93 -1.43
N GLU A 23 4.43 -1.18 -0.44
CA GLU A 23 4.52 -2.47 0.22
C GLU A 23 4.60 -2.23 1.73
N GLY A 24 3.70 -2.82 2.50
CA GLY A 24 3.61 -2.62 3.94
C GLY A 24 3.02 -3.83 4.65
N ARG A 25 2.85 -3.74 5.97
CA ARG A 25 2.13 -4.76 6.74
C ARG A 25 0.76 -4.23 7.15
N LEU A 26 -0.27 -5.05 7.01
CA LEU A 26 -1.60 -4.69 7.47
C LEU A 26 -1.58 -4.41 8.97
N PHE A 27 -1.89 -3.17 9.35
CA PHE A 27 -1.97 -2.77 10.75
C PHE A 27 -3.41 -2.82 11.24
N THR A 28 -4.33 -2.20 10.50
CA THR A 28 -5.77 -2.25 10.77
C THR A 28 -6.55 -2.25 9.46
N VAL A 29 -7.73 -2.86 9.48
CA VAL A 29 -8.69 -2.82 8.36
C VAL A 29 -10.02 -2.38 8.92
N ASP A 30 -10.60 -1.37 8.29
CA ASP A 30 -11.95 -0.90 8.57
C ASP A 30 -12.84 -1.24 7.36
N PRO A 31 -13.64 -2.32 7.44
CA PRO A 31 -14.51 -2.73 6.34
C PRO A 31 -15.75 -1.85 6.18
N GLN A 32 -16.09 -0.98 7.15
CA GLN A 32 -17.20 -0.04 7.03
C GLN A 32 -16.80 1.11 6.10
N GLU A 33 -15.61 1.66 6.32
CA GLU A 33 -15.05 2.77 5.54
C GLU A 33 -14.22 2.28 4.34
N CYS A 34 -14.16 0.97 4.09
CA CYS A 34 -13.30 0.34 3.08
C CYS A 34 -11.84 0.85 3.13
N THR A 35 -11.36 1.11 4.34
CA THR A 35 -10.06 1.76 4.59
C THR A 35 -9.10 0.76 5.23
N ILE A 36 -7.83 0.77 4.82
CA ILE A 36 -6.77 -0.06 5.39
C ILE A 36 -5.63 0.83 5.89
N ALA A 37 -5.17 0.58 7.10
CA ALA A 37 -3.94 1.18 7.62
C ALA A 37 -2.80 0.18 7.48
N LEU A 38 -1.66 0.65 6.96
CA LEU A 38 -0.47 -0.16 6.78
C LEU A 38 0.65 0.38 7.67
N ALA A 39 1.28 -0.49 8.44
CA ALA A 39 2.50 -0.17 9.16
C ALA A 39 3.74 -0.55 8.34
N ASN A 40 4.84 0.20 8.55
CA ASN A 40 6.13 -0.05 7.89
C ASN A 40 6.04 -0.07 6.35
N VAL A 41 5.36 0.93 5.80
CA VAL A 41 5.16 1.08 4.35
C VAL A 41 6.44 1.55 3.69
N ARG A 42 6.78 0.91 2.58
CA ARG A 42 7.84 1.31 1.66
C ARG A 42 7.21 1.57 0.30
N SER A 43 7.36 2.78 -0.23
CA SER A 43 7.02 3.07 -1.62
C SER A 43 8.21 2.70 -2.49
N PHE A 44 8.05 2.02 -3.61
CA PHE A 44 9.11 1.75 -4.59
C PHE A 44 9.22 2.84 -5.66
N GLY A 45 8.40 3.89 -5.58
CA GLY A 45 8.29 4.90 -6.63
C GLY A 45 7.61 4.31 -7.87
N THR A 46 7.88 4.91 -9.02
CA THR A 46 7.21 4.57 -10.28
C THR A 46 7.95 3.49 -11.08
N GLU A 47 9.08 2.96 -10.59
CA GLU A 47 9.87 1.87 -11.22
C GLU A 47 10.00 2.00 -12.76
N ASP A 48 10.11 3.22 -13.31
CA ASP A 48 10.20 3.51 -14.75
C ASP A 48 8.87 3.54 -15.55
N ARG A 49 7.71 3.46 -14.88
CA ARG A 49 6.39 3.61 -15.52
C ARG A 49 6.13 5.07 -15.91
N GLU A 50 5.65 5.29 -17.14
CA GLU A 50 5.23 6.61 -17.65
C GLU A 50 4.05 7.14 -16.84
N THR A 51 4.35 7.92 -15.79
CA THR A 51 3.34 8.61 -14.99
C THR A 51 3.47 10.12 -15.19
N GLN A 52 2.33 10.81 -15.20
CA GLN A 52 2.29 12.26 -15.42
C GLN A 52 3.00 13.05 -14.30
N LEU A 53 3.22 12.42 -13.15
CA LEU A 53 3.93 13.01 -12.01
C LEU A 53 5.00 12.01 -11.52
N PRO A 54 6.27 12.16 -11.93
CA PRO A 54 7.35 11.30 -11.45
C PRO A 54 7.51 11.48 -9.94
N VAL A 55 7.04 10.50 -9.16
CA VAL A 55 7.18 10.53 -7.70
C VAL A 55 8.47 9.82 -7.32
N VAL A 56 9.42 10.59 -6.81
CA VAL A 56 10.65 10.07 -6.21
C VAL A 56 10.28 9.19 -5.02
N TYR A 57 10.96 8.04 -4.89
CA TYR A 57 10.89 7.13 -3.75
C TYR A 57 10.80 7.92 -2.43
N LYS A 58 9.67 7.82 -1.73
CA LYS A 58 9.50 8.43 -0.41
C LYS A 58 9.12 7.36 0.58
N ASN A 59 9.94 7.19 1.61
CA ASN A 59 9.58 6.43 2.80
C ASN A 59 8.48 7.18 3.57
N LEU A 60 7.28 7.24 3.00
CA LEU A 60 6.12 7.85 3.64
C LEU A 60 5.52 6.81 4.58
N ILE A 61 5.69 7.05 5.88
CA ILE A 61 4.91 6.39 6.92
C ILE A 61 3.49 6.97 6.78
N ILE A 62 2.56 6.19 6.24
CA ILE A 62 1.15 6.58 6.19
C ILE A 62 0.54 6.14 7.53
N VAL A 63 0.37 7.10 8.44
CA VAL A 63 -0.37 6.95 9.70
C VAL A 63 -1.82 7.36 9.49
#